data_AF-A0A2R5FIG1-F1
#
_entry.id   AF-A0A2R5FIG1-F1
#
_cell.length_a   1.000
_cell.length_b   1.000
_cell.length_c   1.000
_cell.angle_alpha   90.00
_cell.angle_beta   90.00
_cell.angle_gamma   90.00
#
_symmetry.space_group_name_H-M   'P 1'
#
loop_
_entity.id
_entity.type
_entity.pdbx_description
1 polymer ?
#
loop_
_entity_poly.entity_id
_entity_poly.type
_entity_poly.pdbx_seq_one_letter_code
_entity_poly.pdbx_strand_id
1 'polypeptide(L)'
;MVSPINANCEAFFNYTDDGQILATDNSKKQLAAETTIDKLGLNIDKLKDLRAKAVEPILEIINTITEGERQDLILGFSETDSKGYYEEFCAAIIYLLKN
;
A
#
# COMPACT_ATOMS: atom_id res chain seq x y z
N MET A 1 -14.05 7.73 -10.03
CA MET A 1 -13.13 7.85 -8.88
C MET A 1 -13.56 6.88 -7.79
N VAL A 2 -12.63 6.44 -6.97
CA VAL A 2 -12.84 5.55 -5.82
C VAL A 2 -13.15 6.40 -4.61
N SER A 3 -14.24 6.08 -3.89
CA SER A 3 -14.57 6.74 -2.63
C SER A 3 -13.82 6.06 -1.48
N PRO A 4 -13.12 6.82 -0.60
CA PRO A 4 -12.45 6.25 0.57
C PRO A 4 -13.42 5.73 1.63
N ILE A 5 -14.72 6.05 1.53
CA ILE A 5 -15.77 5.52 2.43
C ILE A 5 -16.21 4.12 1.97
N ASN A 6 -15.85 3.70 0.76
CA ASN A 6 -16.10 2.33 0.34
C ASN A 6 -15.19 1.38 1.13
N ALA A 7 -15.80 0.46 1.87
CA ALA A 7 -15.09 -0.49 2.74
C ALA A 7 -14.07 -1.38 2.01
N ASN A 8 -14.18 -1.52 0.69
CA ASN A 8 -13.25 -2.31 -0.14
C ASN A 8 -12.45 -1.43 -1.13
N CYS A 9 -12.20 -0.17 -0.78
CA CYS A 9 -11.49 0.76 -1.66
C CYS A 9 -10.04 0.34 -1.94
N GLU A 10 -9.40 -0.36 -1.01
CA GLU A 10 -8.05 -0.91 -1.14
C GLU A 10 -7.95 -1.92 -2.29
N ALA A 11 -9.02 -2.67 -2.57
CA ALA A 11 -9.07 -3.65 -3.65
C ALA A 11 -9.16 -3.02 -5.06
N PHE A 12 -9.01 -1.71 -5.19
CA PHE A 12 -8.89 -0.98 -6.46
C PHE A 12 -7.44 -0.71 -6.84
N PHE A 13 -6.50 -0.86 -5.91
CA PHE A 13 -5.13 -0.40 -6.06
C PHE A 13 -4.14 -1.53 -5.80
N ASN A 14 -3.05 -1.53 -6.57
CA ASN A 14 -1.87 -2.36 -6.38
C ASN A 14 -0.70 -1.44 -5.97
N TYR A 15 0.20 -1.96 -5.14
CA TYR A 15 1.40 -1.24 -4.70
C TYR A 15 2.64 -1.94 -5.22
N THR A 16 3.66 -1.16 -5.55
CA THR A 16 4.91 -1.62 -6.16
C THR A 16 6.10 -1.30 -5.26
N ASP A 17 7.21 -1.99 -5.51
CA ASP A 17 8.47 -1.84 -4.79
C ASP A 17 9.10 -0.44 -4.98
N ASP A 18 8.95 0.16 -6.16
CA ASP A 18 9.41 1.52 -6.46
C ASP A 18 8.48 2.63 -5.96
N GLY A 19 7.48 2.26 -5.17
CA GLY A 19 6.56 3.21 -4.56
C GLY A 19 5.55 3.79 -5.54
N GLN A 20 5.17 3.14 -6.63
CA GLN A 20 3.98 3.49 -7.42
C GLN A 20 2.69 2.83 -6.88
N ILE A 21 1.56 3.53 -7.04
CA ILE A 21 0.21 2.96 -6.93
C ILE A 21 -0.30 2.72 -8.34
N LEU A 22 -0.65 1.48 -8.65
CA LEU A 22 -1.25 1.09 -9.92
C LEU A 22 -2.73 0.78 -9.72
N ALA A 23 -3.52 0.90 -10.79
CA ALA A 23 -4.86 0.36 -10.78
C ALA A 23 -4.80 -1.17 -10.75
N THR A 24 -5.80 -1.79 -10.12
CA THR A 24 -5.99 -3.25 -10.18
C THR A 24 -6.27 -3.72 -11.62
N ASP A 25 -5.89 -4.96 -11.93
CA ASP A 25 -6.16 -5.63 -13.22
C ASP A 25 -7.64 -6.01 -13.42
N ASN A 26 -8.47 -5.81 -12.39
CA ASN A 26 -9.92 -5.99 -12.52
C ASN A 26 -10.51 -4.89 -13.40
N SER A 27 -10.90 -5.25 -14.62
CA SER A 27 -11.46 -4.34 -15.63
C SER A 27 -12.66 -3.52 -15.15
N LYS A 28 -13.45 -4.02 -14.19
CA LYS A 28 -14.60 -3.29 -13.62
C LYS A 28 -14.18 -2.18 -12.64
N LYS A 29 -12.96 -2.24 -12.11
CA LYS A 29 -12.42 -1.32 -11.10
C LYS A 29 -11.35 -0.38 -11.67
N GLN A 30 -10.66 -0.82 -12.72
CA GLN A 30 -9.50 -0.17 -13.30
C GLN A 30 -9.73 1.31 -13.62
N LEU A 31 -10.76 1.64 -14.41
CA LEU A 31 -11.05 3.03 -14.80
C LEU A 31 -11.25 3.97 -13.58
N ALA A 32 -11.93 3.48 -12.54
CA ALA A 32 -12.17 4.28 -11.35
C ALA A 32 -10.88 4.53 -10.56
N ALA A 33 -10.00 3.52 -10.49
CA ALA A 33 -8.70 3.60 -9.85
C ALA A 33 -7.75 4.55 -10.61
N GLU A 34 -7.61 4.39 -11.92
CA GLU A 34 -6.80 5.27 -12.79
C GLU A 34 -7.22 6.73 -12.65
N THR A 35 -8.53 7.00 -12.73
CA THR A 35 -9.07 8.36 -12.53
C THR A 35 -8.70 8.91 -11.15
N THR A 36 -8.65 8.07 -10.13
CA THR A 36 -8.32 8.49 -8.75
C THR A 36 -6.83 8.80 -8.61
N ILE A 37 -5.98 7.95 -9.18
CA ILE A 37 -4.52 8.14 -9.20
C ILE A 37 -4.16 9.47 -9.88
N ASP A 38 -4.77 9.74 -11.05
CA ASP A 38 -4.56 10.97 -11.81
C ASP A 38 -5.08 12.20 -11.04
N LYS A 39 -6.37 12.20 -10.66
CA LYS A 39 -7.01 13.39 -10.07
C LYS A 39 -6.48 13.75 -8.68
N LEU A 40 -6.08 12.76 -7.88
CA LEU A 40 -5.52 13.00 -6.55
C LEU A 40 -3.99 13.10 -6.57
N GLY A 41 -3.34 12.91 -7.73
CA GLY A 41 -1.89 12.95 -7.85
C GLY A 41 -1.19 11.92 -6.97
N LEU A 42 -1.76 10.70 -6.84
CA LEU A 42 -1.23 9.69 -5.92
C LEU A 42 0.22 9.29 -6.26
N ASN A 43 0.62 9.45 -7.53
CA ASN A 43 1.95 9.13 -8.04
C ASN A 43 2.82 10.35 -8.41
N ILE A 44 2.58 11.52 -7.80
CA ILE A 44 3.60 12.60 -7.89
C ILE A 44 4.94 12.13 -7.31
N ASP A 45 6.05 12.67 -7.81
CA ASP A 45 7.40 12.21 -7.48
C ASP A 45 7.65 12.15 -5.97
N LYS A 46 7.27 13.20 -5.24
CA LYS A 46 7.40 13.23 -3.78
C LYS A 46 6.71 12.04 -3.09
N LEU A 47 5.49 11.67 -3.50
CA LEU A 47 4.75 10.57 -2.87
C LEU A 47 5.29 9.21 -3.27
N LYS A 48 5.82 9.06 -4.49
CA LYS A 48 6.51 7.84 -4.89
C LYS A 48 7.78 7.64 -4.07
N ASP A 49 8.61 8.68 -3.97
CA ASP A 49 9.88 8.63 -3.23
C ASP A 49 9.68 8.34 -1.74
N LEU A 50 8.65 8.94 -1.11
CA LEU A 50 8.33 8.67 0.28
C LEU A 50 7.84 7.23 0.50
N ARG A 51 7.01 6.71 -0.42
CA ARG A 51 6.56 5.31 -0.36
C ARG A 51 7.71 4.33 -0.58
N ALA A 52 8.54 4.57 -1.59
CA ALA A 52 9.72 3.75 -1.90
C ALA A 52 10.64 3.62 -0.68
N LYS A 53 10.95 4.73 0.00
CA LYS A 53 11.75 4.74 1.22
C LYS A 53 11.12 3.99 2.38
N ALA A 54 9.80 4.03 2.51
CA ALA A 54 9.09 3.32 3.57
C ALA A 54 9.09 1.79 3.33
N VAL A 55 9.02 1.36 2.06
CA VAL A 55 9.00 -0.07 1.71
C VAL A 55 10.38 -0.69 1.57
N GLU A 56 11.43 0.10 1.28
CA GLU A 56 12.81 -0.38 1.08
C GLU A 56 13.30 -1.33 2.19
N PRO A 57 13.17 -1.01 3.51
CA PRO A 57 13.60 -1.93 4.56
C PRO A 57 12.84 -3.26 4.56
N ILE A 58 11.58 -3.26 4.11
CA ILE A 58 10.76 -4.46 4.02
C ILE A 58 11.24 -5.33 2.87
N LEU A 59 11.55 -4.73 1.72
CA LEU A 59 12.04 -5.45 0.54
C LEU A 59 13.39 -6.15 0.80
N GLU A 60 14.24 -5.58 1.66
CA GLU A 60 15.51 -6.20 2.05
C GLU A 60 15.33 -7.51 2.83
N ILE A 61 14.25 -7.64 3.62
CA ILE A 61 14.04 -8.76 4.54
C ILE A 61 12.95 -9.74 4.10
N ILE A 62 12.08 -9.36 3.16
CA ILE A 62 10.83 -10.08 2.85
C ILE A 62 11.05 -11.54 2.39
N ASN A 63 12.20 -11.83 1.77
CA ASN A 63 12.57 -13.18 1.31
C ASN A 63 13.40 -13.97 2.33
N THR A 64 13.80 -13.34 3.44
CA THR A 64 14.63 -13.97 4.48
C THR A 64 13.86 -14.26 5.77
N ILE A 65 12.76 -13.55 6.00
CA ILE A 65 11.89 -13.78 7.17
C ILE A 65 11.03 -15.03 6.99
N THR A 66 10.70 -15.66 8.10
CA THR A 66 9.76 -16.78 8.18
C THR A 66 8.31 -16.29 7.97
N GLU A 67 7.40 -17.24 7.71
CA GLU A 67 5.98 -16.90 7.61
C GLU A 67 5.40 -16.38 8.94
N GLY A 68 5.89 -16.86 10.09
CA GLY A 68 5.48 -16.34 11.39
C GLY A 68 5.86 -14.87 11.56
N GLU A 69 7.12 -14.52 11.28
CA GLU A 69 7.61 -13.14 11.33
C GLU A 69 6.88 -12.23 10.33
N ARG A 70 6.55 -12.74 9.13
CA ARG A 70 5.74 -12.01 8.15
C ARG A 70 4.36 -11.67 8.70
N GLN A 71 3.68 -12.62 9.34
CA GLN A 71 2.38 -12.36 9.94
C GLN A 71 2.46 -11.38 11.10
N ASP A 72 3.50 -11.48 11.94
CA ASP A 72 3.73 -10.54 13.03
C ASP A 72 3.93 -9.11 12.51
N LEU A 73 4.68 -8.93 11.40
CA LEU A 73 4.82 -7.64 10.73
C LEU A 73 3.48 -7.12 10.18
N ILE A 74 2.71 -7.96 9.50
CA ILE A 74 1.38 -7.59 8.98
C ILE A 74 0.48 -7.11 10.12
N LEU A 75 0.46 -7.80 11.25
CA LEU A 75 -0.31 -7.42 12.42
C LEU A 75 0.17 -6.08 12.97
N GLY A 76 1.49 -5.89 13.13
CA GLY A 76 2.07 -4.64 13.62
C GLY A 76 1.66 -3.43 12.77
N PHE A 77 1.74 -3.53 11.44
CA PHE A 77 1.31 -2.45 10.54
C PHE A 77 -0.21 -2.27 10.45
N SER A 78 -0.99 -3.27 10.87
CA SER A 78 -2.47 -3.21 10.88
C SER A 78 -3.03 -2.60 12.17
N GLU A 79 -2.17 -2.29 13.14
CA GLU A 79 -2.55 -1.67 14.40
C GLU A 79 -2.22 -0.17 14.42
N THR A 80 -2.93 0.56 15.27
CA THR A 80 -2.67 1.98 15.51
C THR A 80 -1.72 2.16 16.68
N ASP A 81 -0.92 3.22 16.64
CA ASP A 81 -0.08 3.62 17.76
C ASP A 81 -0.89 4.06 19.00
N SER A 82 -0.18 4.43 20.06
CA SER A 82 -0.78 4.94 21.32
C SER A 82 -1.68 6.17 21.17
N LYS A 83 -1.61 6.87 20.03
CA LYS A 83 -2.41 8.06 19.71
C LYS A 83 -3.56 7.75 18.73
N GLY A 84 -3.68 6.49 18.30
CA GLY A 84 -4.72 6.05 17.35
C GLY A 84 -4.37 6.30 15.89
N TYR A 85 -3.10 6.54 15.55
CA TYR A 85 -2.65 6.72 14.17
C TYR A 85 -2.03 5.43 13.63
N TYR A 86 -2.32 5.13 12.36
CA TYR A 86 -1.58 4.12 11.62
C TYR A 86 -0.20 4.66 11.23
N GLU A 87 0.76 3.75 11.12
CA GLU A 87 2.06 4.07 10.55
C GLU A 87 1.92 4.55 9.09
N GLU A 88 2.79 5.47 8.70
CA GLU A 88 2.79 6.01 7.34
C GLU A 88 2.98 4.88 6.32
N PHE A 89 2.16 4.89 5.27
CA PHE A 89 2.21 3.92 4.18
C PHE A 89 2.02 2.45 4.59
N CYS A 90 1.46 2.18 5.77
CA CYS A 90 1.19 0.82 6.24
C CYS A 90 0.43 -0.05 5.22
N ALA A 91 -0.52 0.54 4.48
CA ALA A 91 -1.26 -0.18 3.44
C ALA A 91 -0.37 -0.69 2.30
N ALA A 92 0.64 0.07 1.88
CA ALA A 92 1.60 -0.35 0.85
C ALA A 92 2.52 -1.45 1.38
N ILE A 93 3.00 -1.30 2.62
CA ILE A 93 3.85 -2.29 3.29
C ILE A 93 3.09 -3.62 3.47
N ILE A 94 1.86 -3.57 3.98
CA ILE A 94 1.00 -4.75 4.15
C ILE A 94 0.72 -5.41 2.79
N TYR A 95 0.50 -4.64 1.73
CA TYR A 95 0.29 -5.19 0.40
C TYR A 95 1.51 -5.97 -0.08
N LEU A 96 2.72 -5.42 0.07
CA LEU A 96 3.95 -6.10 -0.31
C LEU A 96 4.22 -7.33 0.56
N LEU A 97 3.97 -7.28 1.86
CA LEU A 97 4.13 -8.45 2.73
C LEU A 97 3.21 -9.62 2.34
N LYS A 98 2.05 -9.33 1.75
CA LYS A 98 1.03 -10.33 1.36
C LYS A 98 1.22 -10.93 -0.03
N ASN A 99 2.06 -10.36 -0.90
CA ASN A 99 2.24 -10.76 -2.30
C ASN A 99 3.71 -11.08 -2.60
#